data_AF-A0A6N6KG53-F1
#
_entry.id   AF-A0A6N6KG53-F1
#
_cell.length_a   1.000
_cell.length_b   1.000
_cell.length_c   1.000
_cell.angle_alpha   90.00
_cell.angle_beta   90.00
_cell.angle_gamma   90.00
#
_symmetry.space_group_name_H-M   'P 1'
#
loop_
_entity.id
_entity.type
_entity.pdbx_description
1 polymer ?
#
loop_
_entity_poly.entity_id
_entity_poly.type
_entity_poly.pdbx_seq_one_letter_code
_entity_poly.pdbx_strand_id
1 'polypeptide(L)'
;MTKCGLSGGPNQGTIYVNWTDQRNGADDTDVWLVKSVDGGNTWSDPIRINDDEPGSHQFFSWMDIDQTNGNLFFVFYDRRTYSDNRTDVYMAYSLDGGDTFTNKLISESPFIPSPGVFFGDYTNIQAHNNIVRPIWTRLFDGTLSVWTDVTPFEVTTGITEPDVDSQVDELNQFPNPASGLFYISFKLHKSSLVDLKLYDANGREVVALFEHKQLGFGKHIFPVDPQELHLESGIYYPRLFVNGTVKTLKTIVVE
;
A
#
# COMPACT_ATOMS: atom_id res chain seq x y z
N MET A 1 -10.23 -4.14 -19.77
CA MET A 1 -10.54 -2.78 -19.30
C MET A 1 -9.73 -1.76 -20.06
N THR A 2 -10.27 -0.58 -20.32
CA THR A 2 -9.49 0.56 -20.85
C THR A 2 -9.74 1.81 -20.00
N LYS A 3 -8.68 2.53 -19.63
CA LYS A 3 -8.73 3.82 -18.90
C LYS A 3 -7.78 4.82 -19.55
N CYS A 4 -8.05 6.11 -19.39
CA CYS A 4 -7.19 7.18 -19.89
C CYS A 4 -6.78 8.09 -18.72
N GLY A 5 -5.49 8.45 -18.67
CA GLY A 5 -4.98 9.41 -17.70
C GLY A 5 -5.41 10.83 -18.04
N LEU A 6 -6.14 11.49 -17.15
CA LEU A 6 -6.63 12.86 -17.29
C LEU A 6 -6.17 13.76 -16.12
N SER A 7 -5.14 13.34 -15.38
CA SER A 7 -4.70 13.96 -14.13
C SER A 7 -3.85 15.22 -14.28
N GLY A 8 -3.54 15.65 -15.51
CA GLY A 8 -2.66 16.78 -15.80
C GLY A 8 -1.17 16.54 -15.53
N GLY A 9 -0.81 15.34 -15.04
CA GLY A 9 0.56 14.93 -14.74
C GLY A 9 1.32 14.38 -15.95
N PRO A 10 2.51 13.77 -15.74
CA PRO A 10 3.35 13.22 -16.81
C PRO A 10 2.67 12.12 -17.64
N ASN A 11 1.63 11.48 -17.09
CA ASN A 11 0.83 10.45 -17.75
C ASN A 11 -0.48 10.98 -18.36
N GLN A 12 -0.60 12.30 -18.56
CA GLN A 12 -1.76 12.91 -19.22
C GLN A 12 -1.90 12.37 -20.64
N GLY A 13 -3.09 11.87 -20.98
CA GLY A 13 -3.41 11.29 -22.27
C GLY A 13 -2.94 9.84 -22.46
N THR A 14 -2.22 9.27 -21.48
CA THR A 14 -1.81 7.85 -21.55
C THR A 14 -3.04 6.95 -21.50
N ILE A 15 -3.15 6.04 -22.46
CA ILE A 15 -4.20 5.02 -22.52
C ILE A 15 -3.65 3.75 -21.89
N TYR A 16 -4.39 3.19 -20.94
CA TYR A 16 -4.07 1.95 -20.24
C TYR A 16 -5.10 0.89 -20.59
N VAL A 17 -4.63 -0.30 -20.93
CA VAL A 17 -5.48 -1.47 -21.16
C VAL A 17 -5.08 -2.56 -20.18
N ASN A 18 -6.03 -3.04 -19.38
CA ASN A 18 -5.85 -4.13 -18.43
C ASN A 18 -6.70 -5.34 -18.82
N TRP A 19 -6.15 -6.55 -18.75
CA TRP A 19 -6.86 -7.78 -19.03
C TRP A 19 -6.21 -8.95 -18.29
N THR A 20 -6.85 -10.12 -18.38
CA THR A 20 -6.27 -11.38 -17.88
C THR A 20 -6.12 -12.37 -19.02
N ASP A 21 -5.01 -13.09 -19.09
CA ASP A 21 -4.83 -14.18 -20.05
C ASP A 21 -3.86 -15.26 -19.57
N GLN A 22 -3.77 -16.35 -20.35
CA GLN A 22 -3.04 -17.57 -20.04
C GLN A 22 -1.78 -17.74 -20.91
N ARG A 23 -1.13 -16.65 -21.30
CA ARG A 23 0.06 -16.71 -22.18
C ARG A 23 1.23 -17.50 -21.58
N ASN A 24 1.28 -17.60 -20.25
CA ASN A 24 2.32 -18.31 -19.51
C ASN A 24 1.97 -19.79 -19.25
N GLY A 25 0.74 -20.22 -19.52
CA GLY A 25 0.32 -21.61 -19.40
C GLY A 25 -1.18 -21.76 -19.12
N ALA A 26 -1.73 -22.94 -19.41
CA ALA A 26 -3.15 -23.22 -19.14
C ALA A 26 -3.51 -23.20 -17.63
N ASP A 27 -2.51 -23.41 -16.78
CA ASP A 27 -2.62 -23.37 -15.32
C ASP A 27 -2.00 -22.09 -14.73
N ASP A 28 -1.77 -21.06 -15.57
CA ASP A 28 -1.10 -19.81 -15.18
C ASP A 28 -1.82 -18.61 -15.84
N THR A 29 -2.88 -18.13 -15.18
CA THR A 29 -3.66 -16.98 -15.67
C THR A 29 -3.20 -15.73 -14.94
N ASP A 30 -2.69 -14.74 -15.67
CA ASP A 30 -2.11 -13.54 -15.09
C ASP A 30 -2.92 -12.28 -15.40
N VAL A 31 -2.69 -11.21 -14.64
CA VAL A 31 -3.22 -9.86 -14.87
C VAL A 31 -2.17 -9.02 -15.59
N TRP A 32 -2.54 -8.44 -16.72
CA TRP A 32 -1.64 -7.70 -17.61
C TRP A 32 -2.06 -6.26 -17.80
N LEU A 33 -1.08 -5.43 -18.15
CA LEU A 33 -1.22 -4.05 -18.57
C LEU A 33 -0.44 -3.80 -19.88
N VAL A 34 -1.02 -3.02 -20.79
CA VAL A 34 -0.26 -2.27 -21.81
C VAL A 34 -0.64 -0.81 -21.69
N LYS A 35 0.30 0.06 -22.05
CA LYS A 35 0.07 1.50 -22.13
C LYS A 35 0.45 2.07 -23.49
N SER A 36 -0.27 3.09 -23.92
CA SER A 36 0.05 3.90 -25.08
C SER A 36 0.16 5.35 -24.66
N VAL A 37 1.26 5.99 -25.03
CA VAL A 37 1.56 7.41 -24.72
C VAL A 37 1.39 8.33 -25.93
N ASP A 38 0.97 7.78 -27.07
CA ASP A 38 0.89 8.49 -28.35
C ASP A 38 -0.52 8.41 -28.97
N GLY A 39 -1.55 8.29 -28.13
CA GLY A 39 -2.95 8.27 -28.56
C GLY A 39 -3.40 6.94 -29.17
N GLY A 40 -2.73 5.83 -28.84
CA GLY A 40 -3.07 4.49 -29.30
C GLY A 40 -2.35 4.05 -30.57
N ASN A 41 -1.35 4.82 -31.04
CA ASN A 41 -0.60 4.50 -32.26
C ASN A 41 0.44 3.39 -32.00
N THR A 42 1.13 3.46 -30.86
CA THR A 42 2.03 2.40 -30.38
C THR A 42 1.69 2.00 -28.95
N TRP A 43 2.10 0.79 -28.57
CA TRP A 43 1.81 0.18 -27.28
C TRP A 43 3.10 -0.34 -26.67
N SER A 44 3.21 -0.28 -25.34
CA SER A 44 4.28 -0.94 -24.59
C SER A 44 4.25 -2.45 -24.80
N ASP A 45 5.34 -3.12 -24.44
CA ASP A 45 5.28 -4.55 -24.16
C ASP A 45 4.29 -4.81 -23.01
N PRO A 46 3.65 -5.99 -22.96
CA PRO A 46 2.78 -6.37 -21.86
C PRO A 46 3.52 -6.46 -20.53
N ILE A 47 2.99 -5.80 -19.51
CA ILE A 47 3.55 -5.71 -18.16
C ILE A 47 2.64 -6.52 -17.23
N ARG A 48 3.22 -7.48 -16.49
CA ARG A 48 2.48 -8.30 -15.51
C ARG A 48 2.24 -7.47 -14.24
N ILE A 49 1.00 -7.49 -13.73
CA ILE A 49 0.59 -6.73 -12.52
C ILE A 49 0.74 -7.58 -11.25
N ASN A 50 0.41 -8.86 -11.33
CA ASN A 50 0.58 -9.80 -10.21
C ASN A 50 2.04 -10.25 -10.07
N ASP A 51 2.44 -10.57 -8.84
CA ASP A 51 3.83 -10.83 -8.41
C ASP A 51 4.02 -12.22 -7.79
N ASP A 52 3.14 -13.17 -8.10
CA ASP A 52 3.25 -14.57 -7.69
C ASP A 52 4.13 -15.42 -8.64
N GLU A 53 4.61 -16.55 -8.12
CA GLU A 53 5.30 -17.58 -8.91
C GLU A 53 4.33 -18.25 -9.89
N PRO A 54 4.83 -18.82 -11.01
CA PRO A 54 3.98 -19.47 -12.01
C PRO A 54 3.11 -20.61 -11.45
N GLY A 55 1.92 -20.78 -12.01
CA GLY A 55 1.03 -21.92 -11.75
C GLY A 55 -0.18 -21.58 -10.89
N SER A 56 -0.60 -20.31 -10.92
CA SER A 56 -1.77 -19.82 -10.18
C SER A 56 -2.73 -19.07 -11.11
N HIS A 57 -3.90 -18.73 -10.59
CA HIS A 57 -4.93 -18.07 -11.39
C HIS A 57 -5.35 -16.73 -10.78
N GLN A 58 -5.19 -15.69 -11.58
CA GLN A 58 -5.76 -14.37 -11.36
C GLN A 58 -6.80 -14.05 -12.43
N PHE A 59 -7.96 -13.52 -12.01
CA PHE A 59 -9.10 -13.35 -12.91
C PHE A 59 -10.09 -12.27 -12.44
N PHE A 60 -10.98 -11.87 -13.35
CA PHE A 60 -11.95 -10.79 -13.17
C PHE A 60 -11.32 -9.48 -12.67
N SER A 61 -10.27 -9.04 -13.38
CA SER A 61 -9.58 -7.80 -13.05
C SER A 61 -10.39 -6.55 -13.41
N TRP A 62 -10.31 -5.54 -12.56
CA TRP A 62 -10.80 -4.19 -12.83
C TRP A 62 -9.70 -3.18 -12.49
N MET A 63 -9.77 -1.99 -13.08
CA MET A 63 -8.83 -0.91 -12.79
C MET A 63 -9.49 0.46 -12.71
N ASP A 64 -8.84 1.37 -12.00
CA ASP A 64 -9.13 2.79 -12.05
C ASP A 64 -7.85 3.62 -11.95
N ILE A 65 -7.94 4.87 -12.38
CA ILE A 65 -6.85 5.84 -12.25
C ILE A 65 -7.37 6.93 -11.32
N ASP A 66 -6.64 7.19 -10.24
CA ASP A 66 -6.92 8.36 -9.42
C ASP A 66 -6.57 9.61 -10.22
N GLN A 67 -7.59 10.26 -10.76
CA GLN A 67 -7.42 11.42 -11.64
C GLN A 67 -6.83 12.63 -10.92
N THR A 68 -6.68 12.64 -9.58
CA THR A 68 -6.05 13.77 -8.88
C THR A 68 -4.52 13.69 -8.86
N ASN A 69 -3.94 12.51 -9.10
CA ASN A 69 -2.49 12.30 -9.01
C ASN A 69 -1.91 11.37 -10.10
N GLY A 70 -2.75 10.61 -10.81
CA GLY A 70 -2.34 9.68 -11.86
C GLY A 70 -1.96 8.28 -11.39
N ASN A 71 -2.14 7.97 -10.10
CA ASN A 71 -1.88 6.63 -9.56
C ASN A 71 -2.87 5.61 -10.12
N LEU A 72 -2.38 4.41 -10.42
CA LEU A 72 -3.18 3.32 -10.97
C LEU A 72 -3.55 2.34 -9.87
N PHE A 73 -4.79 1.87 -9.87
CA PHE A 73 -5.29 0.88 -8.92
C PHE A 73 -5.99 -0.25 -9.66
N PHE A 74 -5.80 -1.47 -9.17
CA PHE A 74 -6.32 -2.69 -9.75
C PHE A 74 -6.93 -3.55 -8.65
N VAL A 75 -7.99 -4.27 -8.96
CA VAL A 75 -8.56 -5.32 -8.09
C VAL A 75 -8.77 -6.57 -8.91
N PHE A 76 -8.47 -7.73 -8.34
CA PHE A 76 -8.65 -9.02 -9.01
C PHE A 76 -8.80 -10.15 -7.98
N TYR A 77 -9.39 -11.25 -8.42
CA TYR A 77 -9.38 -12.50 -7.68
C TYR A 77 -8.05 -13.21 -7.87
N ASP A 78 -7.60 -13.90 -6.83
CA ASP A 78 -6.30 -14.55 -6.81
C ASP A 78 -6.35 -15.90 -6.09
N ARG A 79 -5.61 -16.89 -6.61
CA ARG A 79 -5.50 -18.25 -6.04
C ARG A 79 -4.08 -18.63 -5.61
N ARG A 80 -3.13 -17.70 -5.62
CA ARG A 80 -1.71 -17.94 -5.32
C ARG A 80 -1.43 -18.62 -3.98
N THR A 81 -2.30 -18.42 -3.00
CA THR A 81 -2.08 -18.87 -1.61
C THR A 81 -2.38 -20.37 -1.42
N TYR A 82 -3.17 -20.97 -2.31
CA TYR A 82 -3.74 -22.30 -2.07
C TYR A 82 -3.57 -23.22 -3.28
N SER A 83 -3.42 -24.51 -3.03
CA SER A 83 -3.36 -25.54 -4.08
C SER A 83 -4.74 -25.99 -4.57
N ASP A 84 -5.82 -25.42 -4.02
CA ASP A 84 -7.20 -25.69 -4.39
C ASP A 84 -7.88 -24.41 -4.92
N ASN A 85 -9.19 -24.44 -5.11
CA ASN A 85 -9.93 -23.31 -5.69
C ASN A 85 -10.24 -22.18 -4.70
N ARG A 86 -9.67 -22.19 -3.48
CA ARG A 86 -9.79 -21.05 -2.58
C ARG A 86 -9.25 -19.80 -3.25
N THR A 87 -10.09 -18.77 -3.20
CA THR A 87 -9.90 -17.51 -3.92
C THR A 87 -9.88 -16.39 -2.89
N ASP A 88 -8.81 -15.60 -2.93
CA ASP A 88 -8.65 -14.34 -2.23
C ASP A 88 -8.92 -13.17 -3.19
N VAL A 89 -8.95 -11.96 -2.63
CA VAL A 89 -9.05 -10.71 -3.39
C VAL A 89 -7.82 -9.89 -3.12
N TYR A 90 -7.14 -9.51 -4.20
CA TYR A 90 -5.96 -8.66 -4.16
C TYR A 90 -6.27 -7.31 -4.78
N MET A 91 -5.67 -6.29 -4.22
CA MET A 91 -5.51 -4.98 -4.84
C MET A 91 -4.04 -4.82 -5.25
N ALA A 92 -3.80 -4.33 -6.46
CA ALA A 92 -2.48 -3.86 -6.85
C ALA A 92 -2.53 -2.36 -7.14
N TYR A 93 -1.41 -1.67 -6.97
CA TYR A 93 -1.31 -0.25 -7.33
C TYR A 93 0.05 0.08 -7.91
N SER A 94 0.08 1.12 -8.75
CA SER A 94 1.30 1.69 -9.33
C SER A 94 1.32 3.21 -9.12
N LEU A 95 2.49 3.71 -8.70
CA LEU A 95 2.76 5.12 -8.44
C LEU A 95 3.66 5.76 -9.51
N ASP A 96 4.07 4.98 -10.51
CA ASP A 96 5.05 5.35 -11.53
C ASP A 96 4.49 5.24 -12.96
N GLY A 97 3.15 5.25 -13.11
CA GLY A 97 2.53 5.18 -14.43
C GLY A 97 2.52 3.77 -15.04
N GLY A 98 2.48 2.74 -14.19
CA GLY A 98 2.32 1.34 -14.57
C GLY A 98 3.62 0.64 -14.93
N ASP A 99 4.77 1.15 -14.46
CA ASP A 99 6.07 0.50 -14.65
C ASP A 99 6.35 -0.53 -13.54
N THR A 100 5.95 -0.22 -12.30
CA THR A 100 6.03 -1.15 -11.16
C THR A 100 4.72 -1.24 -10.39
N PHE A 101 4.50 -2.36 -9.73
CA PHE A 101 3.27 -2.66 -8.97
C PHE A 101 3.58 -3.19 -7.58
N THR A 102 2.77 -2.78 -6.61
CA THR A 102 2.74 -3.39 -5.27
C THR A 102 1.40 -4.10 -5.09
N ASN A 103 1.44 -5.38 -4.71
CA ASN A 103 0.25 -6.19 -4.46
C ASN A 103 -0.09 -6.21 -2.96
N LYS A 104 -1.39 -6.21 -2.64
CA LYS A 104 -1.92 -6.26 -1.27
C LYS A 104 -3.15 -7.17 -1.22
N LEU A 105 -3.14 -8.15 -0.32
CA LEU A 105 -4.32 -8.93 0.05
C LEU A 105 -5.34 -8.00 0.75
N ILE A 106 -6.57 -7.95 0.25
CA ILE A 106 -7.64 -7.09 0.81
C ILE A 106 -8.83 -7.88 1.37
N SER A 107 -8.97 -9.17 1.04
CA SER A 107 -9.98 -10.04 1.67
C SER A 107 -9.52 -10.52 3.04
N GLU A 108 -10.42 -10.52 4.02
CA GLU A 108 -10.11 -11.00 5.38
C GLU A 108 -10.06 -12.53 5.47
N SER A 109 -10.64 -13.22 4.48
CA SER A 109 -10.62 -14.67 4.35
C SER A 109 -10.93 -15.12 2.93
N PRO A 110 -10.41 -16.28 2.48
CA PRO A 110 -10.69 -16.80 1.17
C PRO A 110 -12.11 -17.34 1.06
N PHE A 111 -12.57 -17.55 -0.17
CA PHE A 111 -13.82 -18.26 -0.46
C PHE A 111 -13.63 -19.30 -1.54
N ILE A 112 -14.54 -20.27 -1.57
CA ILE A 112 -14.47 -21.38 -2.52
C ILE A 112 -15.66 -21.25 -3.48
N PRO A 113 -15.41 -20.95 -4.77
CA PRO A 113 -16.43 -21.00 -5.79
C PRO A 113 -17.11 -22.36 -5.88
N SER A 114 -18.42 -22.39 -6.11
CA SER A 114 -19.16 -23.61 -6.43
C SER A 114 -19.38 -23.71 -7.93
N PRO A 115 -19.07 -24.85 -8.59
CA PRO A 115 -19.22 -25.00 -10.04
C PRO A 115 -20.63 -24.71 -10.58
N GLY A 116 -21.67 -24.87 -9.75
CA GLY A 116 -23.06 -24.60 -10.12
C GLY A 116 -23.58 -23.20 -9.79
N VAL A 117 -22.75 -22.34 -9.19
CA VAL A 117 -23.15 -21.01 -8.75
C VAL A 117 -22.22 -19.97 -9.36
N PHE A 118 -22.78 -19.14 -10.23
CA PHE A 118 -22.07 -17.95 -10.70
C PHE A 118 -21.93 -16.98 -9.53
N PHE A 119 -20.72 -16.87 -8.99
CA PHE A 119 -20.45 -16.07 -7.80
C PHE A 119 -19.98 -14.66 -8.12
N GLY A 120 -19.68 -14.33 -9.39
CA GLY A 120 -19.20 -13.00 -9.72
C GLY A 120 -18.75 -12.73 -11.16
N ASP A 121 -18.97 -11.48 -11.53
CA ASP A 121 -18.30 -10.62 -12.54
C ASP A 121 -18.46 -9.12 -12.16
N TYR A 122 -19.19 -8.82 -11.06
CA TYR A 122 -19.44 -7.48 -10.55
C TYR A 122 -18.29 -6.97 -9.67
N THR A 123 -17.05 -7.21 -10.07
CA THR A 123 -15.86 -6.61 -9.44
C THR A 123 -15.66 -5.21 -10.01
N ASN A 124 -15.36 -4.23 -9.16
CA ASN A 124 -15.07 -2.87 -9.59
C ASN A 124 -14.09 -2.21 -8.61
N ILE A 125 -13.47 -1.11 -9.04
CA ILE A 125 -12.65 -0.27 -8.17
C ILE A 125 -12.82 1.18 -8.60
N GLN A 126 -12.93 2.07 -7.63
CA GLN A 126 -12.93 3.51 -7.85
C GLN A 126 -11.83 4.15 -7.02
N ALA A 127 -11.08 5.08 -7.61
CA ALA A 127 -10.04 5.84 -6.93
C ALA A 127 -10.22 7.35 -7.15
N HIS A 128 -10.17 8.11 -6.05
CA HIS A 128 -10.19 9.57 -6.11
C HIS A 128 -9.52 10.17 -4.87
N ASN A 129 -8.52 11.03 -5.06
CA ASN A 129 -7.84 11.73 -3.98
C ASN A 129 -7.32 10.79 -2.88
N ASN A 130 -6.62 9.73 -3.30
CA ASN A 130 -6.12 8.63 -2.46
C ASN A 130 -7.20 7.85 -1.69
N ILE A 131 -8.48 8.04 -2.00
CA ILE A 131 -9.55 7.19 -1.49
C ILE A 131 -9.82 6.13 -2.55
N VAL A 132 -9.55 4.88 -2.18
CA VAL A 132 -9.71 3.72 -3.07
C VAL A 132 -10.80 2.82 -2.52
N ARG A 133 -11.76 2.45 -3.38
CA ARG A 133 -12.92 1.63 -3.02
C ARG A 133 -13.08 0.49 -4.02
N PRO A 134 -12.44 -0.67 -3.76
CA PRO A 134 -12.75 -1.88 -4.48
C PRO A 134 -14.07 -2.46 -3.97
N ILE A 135 -14.80 -3.10 -4.87
CA ILE A 135 -15.92 -3.98 -4.55
C ILE A 135 -15.71 -5.33 -5.23
N TRP A 136 -16.14 -6.40 -4.57
CA TRP A 136 -16.11 -7.74 -5.13
C TRP A 136 -17.30 -8.56 -4.64
N THR A 137 -17.59 -9.61 -5.36
CA THR A 137 -18.62 -10.58 -4.99
C THR A 137 -18.00 -11.81 -4.33
N ARG A 138 -18.72 -12.44 -3.42
CA ARG A 138 -18.27 -13.65 -2.72
C ARG A 138 -19.43 -14.60 -2.51
N LEU A 139 -19.18 -15.88 -2.75
CA LEU A 139 -20.01 -16.99 -2.29
C LEU A 139 -19.41 -17.56 -1.01
N PHE A 140 -20.12 -17.44 0.10
CA PHE A 140 -19.72 -18.04 1.37
C PHE A 140 -20.91 -18.76 2.00
N ASP A 141 -20.73 -20.05 2.30
CA ASP A 141 -21.75 -20.91 2.89
C ASP A 141 -23.13 -20.83 2.19
N GLY A 142 -23.11 -20.91 0.86
CA GLY A 142 -24.32 -20.83 0.02
C GLY A 142 -24.91 -19.43 -0.16
N THR A 143 -24.34 -18.39 0.46
CA THR A 143 -24.84 -17.01 0.38
C THR A 143 -23.96 -16.16 -0.52
N LEU A 144 -24.58 -15.49 -1.50
CA LEU A 144 -23.93 -14.47 -2.34
C LEU A 144 -23.97 -13.11 -1.65
N SER A 145 -22.86 -12.38 -1.73
CA SER A 145 -22.69 -11.09 -1.07
C SER A 145 -21.75 -10.18 -1.86
N VAL A 146 -21.89 -8.87 -1.68
CA VAL A 146 -20.96 -7.85 -2.19
C VAL A 146 -20.21 -7.25 -1.02
N TRP A 147 -18.89 -7.18 -1.17
CA TRP A 147 -17.96 -6.71 -0.15
C TRP A 147 -17.17 -5.52 -0.66
N THR A 148 -16.58 -4.76 0.26
CA THR A 148 -15.71 -3.63 -0.05
C THR A 148 -14.64 -3.52 1.02
N ASP A 149 -13.42 -3.15 0.61
CA ASP A 149 -12.37 -2.76 1.55
C ASP A 149 -12.48 -1.24 1.80
N VAL A 150 -12.58 -0.87 3.08
CA VAL A 150 -12.66 0.53 3.52
C VAL A 150 -11.36 1.03 4.13
N THR A 151 -10.34 0.16 4.19
CA THR A 151 -9.01 0.50 4.71
C THR A 151 -8.46 1.72 3.97
N PRO A 152 -7.98 2.76 4.67
CA PRO A 152 -7.35 3.89 4.02
C PRO A 152 -6.18 3.44 3.14
N PHE A 153 -6.11 3.96 1.92
CA PHE A 153 -4.92 3.80 1.10
C PHE A 153 -3.91 4.85 1.54
N GLU A 154 -2.83 4.39 2.17
CA GLU A 154 -1.70 5.23 2.52
C GLU A 154 -0.51 4.84 1.67
N VAL A 155 0.00 5.79 0.89
CA VAL A 155 1.33 5.65 0.30
C VAL A 155 2.33 5.79 1.44
N THR A 156 2.76 4.67 2.00
CA THR A 156 3.92 4.67 2.87
C THR A 156 5.13 4.93 1.97
N THR A 157 5.58 6.19 1.88
CA THR A 157 6.92 6.52 1.35
C THR A 157 7.99 6.08 2.34
N GLY A 158 7.91 4.83 2.79
CA GLY A 158 8.91 4.18 3.60
C GLY A 158 10.05 3.78 2.68
N ILE A 159 11.26 4.16 3.04
CA ILE A 159 12.44 3.37 2.69
C ILE A 159 12.05 1.93 3.04
N THR A 160 12.08 1.02 2.07
CA THR A 160 11.83 -0.40 2.32
C THR A 160 12.81 -0.83 3.39
N GLU A 161 12.35 -0.92 4.62
CA GLU A 161 13.15 -1.50 5.66
C GLU A 161 13.08 -3.02 5.47
N PRO A 162 14.23 -3.70 5.42
CA PRO A 162 14.21 -5.15 5.45
C PRO A 162 13.36 -5.60 6.64
N ASP A 163 12.59 -6.67 6.46
CA ASP A 163 11.84 -7.31 7.53
C ASP A 163 12.86 -7.76 8.61
N VAL A 164 13.08 -6.92 9.61
CA VAL A 164 13.99 -7.20 10.73
C VAL A 164 13.15 -7.38 11.98
N ASP A 165 13.18 -8.61 12.48
CA ASP A 165 12.96 -9.07 13.85
C ASP A 165 12.11 -8.15 14.76
N SER A 166 10.95 -8.66 15.19
CA SER A 166 9.87 -8.03 15.96
C SER A 166 10.25 -7.54 17.36
N GLN A 167 11.25 -6.66 17.47
CA GLN A 167 11.73 -6.13 18.75
C GLN A 167 10.97 -4.88 19.22
N VAL A 168 10.27 -4.22 18.31
CA VAL A 168 9.50 -3.01 18.58
C VAL A 168 8.08 -3.19 18.03
N ASP A 169 7.10 -3.15 18.92
CA ASP A 169 5.70 -2.98 18.52
C ASP A 169 5.30 -1.51 18.60
N GLU A 170 4.42 -1.11 17.68
CA GLU A 170 3.60 0.10 17.80
C GLU A 170 4.39 1.41 18.02
N LEU A 171 5.05 1.91 16.97
CA LEU A 171 5.53 3.31 16.95
C LEU A 171 4.35 4.23 16.62
N ASN A 172 3.96 5.07 17.58
CA ASN A 172 2.80 5.95 17.47
C ASN A 172 3.15 7.38 17.89
N GLN A 173 2.42 8.35 17.34
CA GLN A 173 2.45 9.74 17.78
C GLN A 173 1.05 10.23 18.12
N PHE A 174 0.95 11.06 19.17
CA PHE A 174 -0.28 11.77 19.49
C PHE A 174 0.04 13.12 20.15
N PRO A 175 -0.75 14.18 19.88
CA PRO A 175 -1.71 14.27 18.77
C PRO A 175 -1.00 14.32 17.41
N ASN A 176 -1.70 13.92 16.35
CA ASN A 176 -1.29 14.10 14.96
C ASN A 176 -2.52 14.52 14.13
N PRO A 177 -2.57 15.73 13.54
CA PRO A 177 -1.54 16.78 13.53
C PRO A 177 -1.21 17.34 14.93
N ALA A 178 0.05 17.74 15.13
CA ALA A 178 0.56 18.33 16.36
C ALA A 178 0.52 19.86 16.27
N SER A 179 -0.34 20.49 17.07
CA SER A 179 -0.46 21.96 17.17
C SER A 179 0.28 22.56 18.37
N GLY A 180 1.23 21.81 18.95
CA GLY A 180 1.88 22.07 20.23
C GLY A 180 2.66 20.84 20.71
N LEU A 181 2.86 20.71 22.02
CA LEU A 181 3.53 19.54 22.61
C LEU A 181 2.90 18.23 22.12
N PHE A 182 3.72 17.36 21.53
CA PHE A 182 3.29 16.04 21.08
C PHE A 182 4.14 14.94 21.70
N TYR A 183 3.67 13.69 21.58
CA TYR A 183 4.31 12.54 22.19
C TYR A 183 4.63 11.50 21.13
N ILE A 184 5.83 10.94 21.19
CA ILE A 184 6.23 9.75 20.45
C ILE A 184 6.25 8.59 21.42
N SER A 185 5.56 7.50 21.10
CA SER A 185 5.49 6.30 21.93
C SER A 185 5.85 5.05 21.17
N PHE A 186 6.53 4.11 21.83
CA PHE A 186 6.90 2.81 21.28
C PHE A 186 7.06 1.78 22.40
N LYS A 187 6.95 0.48 22.07
CA LYS A 187 7.14 -0.62 23.01
C LYS A 187 8.36 -1.46 22.64
N LEU A 188 9.27 -1.65 23.59
CA LEU A 188 10.44 -2.51 23.44
C LEU A 188 10.17 -3.90 24.06
N HIS A 189 10.53 -4.96 23.34
CA HIS A 189 10.44 -6.36 23.81
C HIS A 189 11.71 -6.89 24.47
N LYS A 190 12.78 -6.08 24.52
CA LYS A 190 13.98 -6.33 25.32
C LYS A 190 14.70 -5.03 25.60
N SER A 191 15.65 -5.07 26.54
CA SER A 191 16.55 -3.94 26.79
C SER A 191 17.41 -3.70 25.56
N SER A 192 17.38 -2.49 25.02
CA SER A 192 18.01 -2.14 23.75
C SER A 192 18.64 -0.74 23.80
N LEU A 193 19.65 -0.54 22.96
CA LEU A 193 20.19 0.79 22.69
C LEU A 193 19.32 1.46 21.62
N VAL A 194 18.88 2.68 21.89
CA VAL A 194 17.88 3.37 21.08
C VAL A 194 18.32 4.78 20.71
N ASP A 195 18.15 5.13 19.43
CA ASP A 195 18.20 6.51 18.95
C ASP A 195 16.81 6.93 18.48
N LEU A 196 16.46 8.19 18.70
CA LEU A 196 15.26 8.79 18.15
C LEU A 196 15.61 10.11 17.50
N LYS A 197 15.39 10.20 16.19
CA LYS A 197 15.78 11.34 15.37
C LYS A 197 14.58 11.84 14.57
N LEU A 198 14.55 13.13 14.27
CA LEU A 198 13.50 13.77 13.48
C LEU A 198 14.07 14.23 12.15
N TYR A 199 13.38 13.91 11.07
CA TYR A 199 13.76 14.28 9.70
C TYR A 199 12.69 15.17 9.06
N ASP A 200 13.11 16.05 8.15
CA ASP A 200 12.19 16.85 7.34
C ASP A 200 11.67 16.05 6.11
N ALA A 201 10.75 16.64 5.35
CA ALA A 201 10.16 16.01 4.18
C ALA A 201 11.15 15.72 3.03
N ASN A 202 12.34 16.33 3.05
CA ASN A 202 13.40 16.06 2.08
C ASN A 202 14.36 14.96 2.59
N GLY A 203 14.09 14.37 3.76
CA GLY A 203 14.92 13.33 4.36
C GLY A 203 16.18 13.86 5.04
N ARG A 204 16.29 15.17 5.28
CA ARG A 204 17.40 15.75 6.05
C ARG A 204 17.11 15.62 7.54
N GLU A 205 18.11 15.19 8.32
CA GLU A 205 18.03 15.17 9.77
C GLU A 205 17.87 16.61 10.30
N VAL A 206 16.78 16.85 11.02
CA VAL A 206 16.48 18.15 11.66
C VAL A 206 17.10 18.19 13.03
N VAL A 207 16.84 17.17 13.85
CA VAL A 207 17.35 17.07 15.21
C VAL A 207 17.33 15.62 15.71
N ALA A 208 18.34 15.25 16.51
CA ALA A 208 18.31 14.04 17.32
C ALA A 208 17.62 14.33 18.66
N LEU A 209 16.47 13.71 18.92
CA LEU A 209 15.76 13.84 20.21
C LEU A 209 16.55 13.17 21.33
N PHE A 210 17.18 12.04 21.03
CA PHE A 210 18.25 11.44 21.83
C PHE A 210 19.03 10.41 21.00
N GLU A 211 20.27 10.14 21.44
CA GLU A 211 21.14 9.13 20.84
C GLU A 211 21.75 8.24 21.92
N HIS A 212 22.01 6.99 21.55
CA HIS A 212 22.62 5.93 22.33
C HIS A 212 21.99 5.74 23.72
N LYS A 213 20.66 5.85 23.79
CA LYS A 213 19.93 5.75 25.05
C LYS A 213 19.59 4.29 25.35
N GLN A 214 20.11 3.77 26.46
CA GLN A 214 19.73 2.43 26.93
C GLN A 214 18.32 2.48 27.53
N LEU A 215 17.38 1.73 26.94
CA LEU A 215 16.00 1.63 27.40
C LEU A 215 15.63 0.18 27.69
N GLY A 216 14.91 -0.06 28.79
CA GLY A 216 14.46 -1.39 29.20
C GLY A 216 13.24 -1.90 28.43
N PHE A 217 12.85 -3.14 28.70
CA PHE A 217 11.57 -3.71 28.24
C PHE A 217 10.39 -2.84 28.67
N GLY A 218 9.40 -2.67 27.78
CA GLY A 218 8.15 -2.00 28.08
C GLY A 218 7.85 -0.81 27.17
N LYS A 219 6.79 -0.08 27.52
CA LYS A 219 6.32 1.10 26.78
C LYS A 219 7.11 2.33 27.21
N HIS A 220 7.58 3.09 26.23
CA HIS A 220 8.27 4.36 26.41
C HIS A 220 7.48 5.47 25.72
N ILE A 221 7.45 6.66 26.33
CA ILE A 221 6.74 7.83 25.82
C ILE A 221 7.66 9.04 25.97
N PHE A 222 7.88 9.76 24.87
CA PHE A 222 8.76 10.91 24.81
C PHE A 222 7.96 12.15 24.40
N PRO A 223 7.90 13.18 25.25
CA PRO A 223 7.37 14.48 24.84
C PRO A 223 8.33 15.16 23.87
N VAL A 224 7.77 15.87 22.90
CA VAL A 224 8.48 16.66 21.90
C VAL A 224 7.78 18.00 21.79
N ASP A 225 8.50 19.07 22.10
CA ASP A 225 8.01 20.44 21.98
C ASP A 225 8.51 21.06 20.65
N PRO A 226 7.62 21.29 19.67
CA PRO A 226 8.01 21.93 18.41
C PRO A 226 8.65 23.30 18.59
N GLN A 227 8.26 24.07 19.62
CA GLN A 227 8.77 25.42 19.84
C GLN A 227 10.21 25.41 20.35
N GLU A 228 10.54 24.50 21.27
CA GLU A 228 11.91 24.33 21.76
C GLU A 228 12.86 23.86 20.65
N LEU A 229 12.34 23.08 19.70
CA LEU A 229 13.09 22.54 18.57
C LEU A 229 13.09 23.47 17.34
N HIS A 230 12.41 24.62 17.42
CA HIS A 230 12.25 25.57 16.31
C HIS A 230 11.74 24.92 15.01
N LEU A 231 10.76 24.01 15.14
CA LEU A 231 10.16 23.34 14.00
C LEU A 231 9.14 24.26 13.32
N GLU A 232 9.29 24.47 12.02
CA GLU A 232 8.28 25.14 11.20
C GLU A 232 7.06 24.23 10.95
N SER A 233 5.92 24.81 10.61
CA SER A 233 4.76 24.02 10.14
C SER A 233 5.13 23.17 8.93
N GLY A 234 4.90 21.86 9.00
CA GLY A 234 5.35 20.95 7.94
C GLY A 234 5.21 19.47 8.27
N ILE A 235 5.65 18.64 7.33
CA ILE A 235 5.70 17.19 7.49
C ILE A 235 7.08 16.80 8.01
N TYR A 236 7.09 16.03 9.09
CA TYR A 236 8.30 15.49 9.72
C TYR A 236 8.20 13.97 9.85
N TYR A 237 9.36 13.33 9.94
CA TYR A 237 9.49 11.88 10.00
C TYR A 237 10.34 11.48 11.21
N PRO A 238 9.72 11.18 12.37
CA PRO A 238 10.43 10.55 13.46
C PRO A 238 10.94 9.17 13.06
N ARG A 239 12.23 8.91 13.25
CA ARG A 239 12.88 7.62 13.03
C ARG A 239 13.44 7.10 14.34
N LEU A 240 12.97 5.93 14.73
CA LEU A 240 13.43 5.17 15.88
C LEU A 240 14.43 4.12 15.42
N PHE A 241 15.66 4.17 15.93
CA PHE A 241 16.71 3.19 15.64
C PHE A 241 16.87 2.30 16.86
N VAL A 242 16.75 0.98 16.69
CA VAL A 242 16.90 -0.01 17.77
C VAL A 242 17.84 -1.10 17.29
N ASN A 243 19.05 -1.17 17.84
CA ASN A 243 20.07 -2.17 17.50
C ASN A 243 20.26 -2.39 15.98
N GLY A 244 20.17 -1.33 15.17
CA GLY A 244 20.33 -1.36 13.71
C GLY A 244 19.05 -1.58 12.89
N THR A 245 17.90 -1.81 13.54
CA THR A 245 16.56 -1.76 12.91
C THR A 245 16.01 -0.35 12.98
N VAL A 246 15.31 0.12 11.95
CA VAL A 246 14.69 1.44 11.96
C VAL A 246 13.17 1.29 11.90
N LYS A 247 12.46 2.24 12.50
CA LYS A 247 11.01 2.42 12.30
C LYS A 247 10.76 3.89 12.08
N THR A 248 10.03 4.20 11.01
CA THR A 248 9.71 5.57 10.62
C THR A 248 8.22 5.84 10.81
N LEU A 249 7.90 7.00 11.38
CA LEU A 249 6.54 7.51 11.51
C LEU A 249 6.39 8.78 10.68
N LYS A 250 5.17 9.11 10.23
CA LYS A 250 4.83 10.40 9.62
C LYS A 250 4.11 11.30 10.63
N THR A 251 4.60 12.52 10.76
CA THR A 251 4.10 13.56 11.67
C THR A 251 3.74 14.81 10.88
N ILE A 252 2.61 15.44 11.19
CA ILE A 252 2.29 16.80 10.72
C ILE A 252 2.41 17.74 11.91
N VAL A 253 3.28 18.74 11.83
CA VAL A 253 3.37 19.84 12.80
C VAL A 253 2.67 21.06 12.21
N VAL A 254 1.82 21.70 13.01
CA VAL A 254 1.07 22.91 12.67
C VAL A 254 1.34 23.93 13.78
N GLU A 255 1.67 25.18 13.43
CA GLU A 255 1.71 26.29 14.40
C GLU A 255 0.31 26.83 14.71
#